data_AF-A0AAN5CI22-F1
#
_entry.id   AF-A0AAN5CI22-F1
#
_cell.length_a   1.000
_cell.length_b   1.000
_cell.length_c   1.000
_cell.angle_alpha   90.00
_cell.angle_beta   90.00
_cell.angle_gamma   90.00
#
_symmetry.space_group_name_H-M   'P 1'
#
loop_
_entity.id
_entity.type
_entity.pdbx_description
1 polymer ?
#
loop_
_entity_poly.entity_id
_entity_poly.type
_entity_poly.pdbx_seq_one_letter_code
_entity_poly.pdbx_strand_id
1 'polypeptide(L)'
;MPNFSNESALRYGFTLDKSCFVDIGMNAQIVMSLVNTFICHPFPLFILIRKSPSMNKGIRRLYIAMHGAFITYEVVFFFFVRIYAILPYTGLYCEGPFCRMGLSNSIVWGIIAFPIVTVQPPFAYLIVSMHQMFVTDGSPWKLSQRVKILMVTVQGTMMALNVFTFAFFGREPDNMDELMEEPELAMLAERGGQLLLFGNPGNPQFFLPALLFFYFSLAVNFPILCMFFTHSMHSLKKVFKSAKSTQTQLLTKKMFEVFFWQV
;
A
#
# COMPACT_ATOMS: atom_id res chain seq x y z
N MET A 1 -33.26 12.50 42.05
CA MET A 1 -32.84 12.04 40.71
C MET A 1 -31.38 12.37 40.58
N PRO A 2 -30.49 11.38 40.37
CA PRO A 2 -29.08 11.67 40.19
C PRO A 2 -28.88 12.43 38.86
N ASN A 3 -28.19 13.56 38.92
CA ASN A 3 -27.69 14.26 37.74
C ASN A 3 -26.67 13.34 37.06
N PHE A 4 -27.12 12.60 36.03
CA PHE A 4 -26.20 12.07 35.04
C PHE A 4 -25.64 13.26 34.28
N SER A 5 -24.48 13.76 34.70
CA SER A 5 -23.68 14.68 33.91
C SER A 5 -23.37 13.99 32.59
N ASN A 6 -23.91 14.53 31.51
CA ASN A 6 -23.80 14.05 30.13
C ASN A 6 -22.36 14.14 29.55
N GLU A 7 -21.35 14.31 30.39
CA GLU A 7 -19.94 14.47 30.01
C GLU A 7 -19.28 13.16 29.56
N SER A 8 -19.93 12.00 29.76
CA SER A 8 -19.37 10.69 29.40
C SER A 8 -19.81 10.13 28.05
N ALA A 9 -20.60 10.88 27.26
CA ALA A 9 -21.07 10.41 25.97
C ALA A 9 -20.05 10.74 24.86
N LEU A 10 -19.21 9.76 24.50
CA LEU A 10 -18.33 9.84 23.32
C LEU A 10 -19.17 10.08 22.06
N ARG A 11 -18.76 11.03 21.23
CA ARG A 11 -19.46 11.43 19.99
C ARG A 11 -19.17 10.43 18.86
N TYR A 12 -19.84 10.61 17.72
CA TYR A 12 -19.57 9.90 16.45
C TYR A 12 -19.56 8.36 16.51
N GLY A 13 -20.14 7.75 17.55
CA GLY A 13 -20.14 6.30 17.72
C GLY A 13 -18.84 5.73 18.31
N PHE A 14 -17.96 6.56 18.87
CA PHE A 14 -16.71 6.11 19.52
C PHE A 14 -16.94 5.17 20.72
N THR A 15 -18.17 5.09 21.23
CA THR A 15 -18.57 4.05 22.19
C THR A 15 -18.42 2.64 21.61
N LEU A 16 -18.72 2.45 20.32
CA LEU A 16 -18.52 1.17 19.62
C LEU A 16 -17.03 0.92 19.34
N ASP A 17 -16.28 1.96 18.98
CA ASP A 17 -14.83 1.87 18.79
C ASP A 17 -14.13 1.45 20.08
N LYS A 18 -14.48 2.10 21.19
CA LYS A 18 -13.97 1.80 22.53
C LYS A 18 -14.29 0.37 22.97
N SER A 19 -15.50 -0.10 22.69
CA SER A 19 -15.98 -1.39 23.21
C SER A 19 -15.64 -2.58 22.31
N CYS A 20 -15.42 -2.37 21.02
CA CYS A 20 -15.42 -3.45 20.05
C CYS A 20 -14.50 -3.21 18.83
N PHE A 21 -14.70 -2.14 18.07
CA PHE A 21 -14.11 -2.07 16.72
C PHE A 21 -12.60 -1.92 16.70
N VAL A 22 -12.00 -1.19 17.64
CA VAL A 22 -10.54 -1.06 17.70
C VAL A 22 -9.90 -2.43 17.97
N ASP A 23 -10.42 -3.18 18.94
CA ASP A 23 -9.88 -4.49 19.30
C ASP A 23 -10.09 -5.52 18.19
N ILE A 24 -11.28 -5.55 17.56
CA ILE A 24 -11.53 -6.42 16.41
C ILE A 24 -10.60 -6.06 15.25
N GLY A 25 -10.47 -4.77 14.93
CA GLY A 25 -9.62 -4.29 13.84
C GLY A 25 -8.16 -4.68 14.05
N MET A 26 -7.61 -4.40 15.25
CA MET A 26 -6.21 -4.72 15.57
C MET A 26 -5.95 -6.23 15.59
N ASN A 27 -6.88 -7.04 16.12
CA ASN A 27 -6.74 -8.50 16.11
C ASN A 27 -6.84 -9.08 14.70
N ALA A 28 -7.79 -8.60 13.89
CA ALA A 28 -7.94 -9.02 12.50
C ALA A 28 -6.68 -8.70 11.69
N GLN A 29 -6.08 -7.53 11.88
CA GLN A 29 -4.81 -7.16 11.25
C GLN A 29 -3.70 -8.16 11.56
N ILE A 30 -3.52 -8.54 12.83
CA ILE A 30 -2.50 -9.52 13.22
C ILE A 30 -2.76 -10.87 12.56
N VAL A 31 -4.00 -11.39 12.63
CA VAL A 31 -4.33 -12.69 12.03
C VAL A 31 -4.12 -12.68 10.53
N MET A 32 -4.60 -11.64 9.84
CA MET A 32 -4.41 -11.48 8.39
C MET A 32 -2.93 -11.39 8.02
N SER A 33 -2.13 -10.62 8.77
CA SER A 33 -0.69 -10.49 8.57
C SER A 33 0.02 -11.84 8.66
N LEU A 34 -0.31 -12.65 9.68
CA LEU A 34 0.28 -13.97 9.86
C LEU A 34 -0.09 -14.91 8.70
N VAL A 35 -1.36 -14.95 8.31
CA VAL A 35 -1.82 -15.76 7.17
C VAL A 35 -1.13 -15.31 5.88
N ASN A 36 -1.08 -14.01 5.60
CA ASN A 36 -0.48 -13.49 4.38
C ASN A 36 1.02 -13.73 4.33
N THR A 37 1.73 -13.44 5.42
CA THR A 37 3.18 -13.54 5.54
C THR A 37 3.67 -14.98 5.50
N PHE A 38 2.96 -15.92 6.13
CA PHE A 38 3.42 -17.31 6.23
C PHE A 38 2.79 -18.26 5.21
N ILE A 39 1.62 -17.94 4.65
CA ILE A 39 0.89 -18.82 3.72
C ILE A 39 0.79 -18.19 2.33
N CYS A 40 0.17 -17.02 2.22
CA CYS A 40 -0.21 -16.45 0.93
C CYS A 40 1.00 -16.03 0.07
N HIS A 41 2.04 -15.42 0.66
CA HIS A 41 3.22 -14.98 -0.09
C HIS A 41 4.32 -16.05 -0.23
N PRO A 42 4.61 -16.89 0.79
CA PRO A 42 5.61 -17.94 0.65
C PRO A 42 5.23 -19.01 -0.39
N PHE A 43 3.94 -19.30 -0.58
CA PHE A 43 3.52 -20.31 -1.55
C PHE A 43 3.88 -19.94 -3.01
N PRO A 44 3.52 -18.75 -3.54
CA PRO A 44 4.01 -18.27 -4.83
C PRO A 44 5.53 -18.20 -4.90
N LEU A 45 6.20 -17.70 -3.85
CA LEU A 45 7.67 -17.64 -3.80
C LEU A 45 8.30 -19.03 -3.94
N PHE A 46 7.77 -20.03 -3.25
CA PHE A 46 8.22 -21.41 -3.35
C PHE A 46 8.07 -21.94 -4.77
N ILE A 47 6.92 -21.69 -5.42
CA ILE A 47 6.69 -22.07 -6.82
C ILE A 47 7.70 -21.38 -7.75
N LEU A 48 7.91 -20.07 -7.58
CA LEU A 48 8.82 -19.27 -8.40
C LEU A 48 10.29 -19.72 -8.27
N ILE A 49 10.69 -20.11 -7.07
CA ILE A 49 12.06 -20.59 -6.79
C ILE A 49 12.25 -22.00 -7.35
N ARG A 50 11.30 -22.93 -7.13
CA ARG A 50 11.43 -24.35 -7.50
C ARG A 50 11.10 -24.64 -8.96
N LYS A 51 10.05 -24.04 -9.54
CA LYS A 51 9.55 -24.32 -10.90
C LYS A 51 10.04 -23.29 -11.93
N SER A 52 11.33 -22.96 -11.87
CA SER A 52 11.95 -21.88 -12.66
C SER A 52 12.11 -22.08 -14.18
N PRO A 53 12.26 -23.28 -14.78
CA PRO A 53 12.83 -23.37 -16.13
C PRO A 53 12.02 -22.69 -17.24
N SER A 54 10.70 -22.61 -17.10
CA SER A 54 9.80 -22.09 -18.13
C SER A 54 9.64 -20.57 -18.12
N MET A 55 10.04 -19.88 -17.05
CA MET A 55 9.80 -18.44 -16.90
C MET A 55 11.07 -17.62 -17.16
N ASN A 56 10.89 -16.47 -17.83
CA ASN A 56 11.99 -15.54 -18.06
C ASN A 56 12.63 -15.13 -16.72
N LYS A 57 13.97 -15.26 -16.63
CA LYS A 57 14.74 -14.97 -15.41
C LYS A 57 14.50 -13.55 -14.88
N GLY A 58 14.31 -12.57 -15.75
CA GLY A 58 14.02 -11.18 -15.39
C GLY A 58 12.68 -11.07 -14.67
N ILE A 59 11.61 -11.56 -15.29
CA ILE A 59 10.25 -11.56 -14.71
C ILE A 59 10.20 -12.31 -13.39
N ARG A 60 10.93 -13.42 -13.29
CA ARG A 60 11.05 -14.18 -12.03
C ARG A 60 11.61 -13.33 -10.89
N ARG A 61 12.69 -12.60 -11.14
CA ARG A 61 13.29 -11.72 -10.12
C ARG A 61 12.29 -10.65 -9.67
N LEU A 62 11.47 -10.13 -10.58
CA LEU A 62 10.47 -9.12 -10.27
C LEU A 62 9.32 -9.67 -9.44
N TYR A 63 8.80 -10.86 -9.76
CA TYR A 63 7.82 -11.52 -8.91
C TYR A 63 8.36 -11.80 -7.51
N ILE A 64 9.61 -12.26 -7.41
CA ILE A 64 10.26 -12.47 -6.10
C ILE A 64 10.39 -11.16 -5.34
N ALA A 65 10.86 -10.09 -5.99
CA ALA A 65 10.98 -8.77 -5.38
C ALA A 65 9.62 -8.21 -4.94
N MET A 66 8.58 -8.37 -5.76
CA MET A 66 7.22 -7.94 -5.46
C MET A 66 6.66 -8.67 -4.22
N HIS A 67 6.78 -10.00 -4.15
CA HIS A 67 6.35 -10.75 -2.97
C HIS A 67 7.17 -10.41 -1.72
N GLY A 68 8.48 -10.17 -1.86
CA GLY A 68 9.31 -9.68 -0.76
C GLY A 68 8.85 -8.30 -0.25
N ALA A 69 8.47 -7.40 -1.16
CA ALA A 69 7.91 -6.10 -0.82
C ALA A 69 6.54 -6.23 -0.12
N PHE A 70 5.65 -7.12 -0.59
CA PHE A 70 4.38 -7.40 0.07
C PHE A 70 4.57 -7.97 1.48
N ILE A 71 5.48 -8.94 1.67
CA ILE A 71 5.82 -9.45 3.01
C ILE A 71 6.32 -8.32 3.91
N THR A 72 7.20 -7.46 3.40
CA THR A 72 7.70 -6.30 4.15
C THR A 72 6.57 -5.35 4.53
N TYR A 73 5.66 -5.09 3.60
CA TYR A 73 4.46 -4.28 3.83
C TYR A 73 3.58 -4.86 4.94
N GLU A 74 3.20 -6.14 4.82
CA GLU A 74 2.33 -6.81 5.79
C GLU A 74 2.94 -6.84 7.20
N VAL A 75 4.24 -7.15 7.29
CA VAL A 75 4.96 -7.21 8.57
C VAL A 75 5.07 -5.82 9.20
N VAL A 76 5.40 -4.79 8.43
CA VAL A 76 5.50 -3.43 8.98
C VAL A 76 4.12 -2.89 9.39
N PHE A 77 3.14 -2.94 8.50
CA PHE A 77 1.82 -2.35 8.75
C PHE A 77 1.02 -3.07 9.82
N PHE A 78 0.94 -4.39 9.74
CA PHE A 78 0.00 -5.15 10.56
C PHE A 78 0.63 -5.81 11.78
N PHE A 79 1.96 -5.86 11.87
CA PHE A 79 2.66 -6.35 13.05
C PHE A 79 3.38 -5.22 13.79
N PHE A 80 4.28 -4.49 13.12
CA PHE A 80 5.12 -3.50 13.80
C PHE A 80 4.42 -2.18 14.13
N VAL A 81 3.52 -1.70 13.29
CA VAL A 81 2.84 -0.41 13.45
C VAL A 81 1.40 -0.58 13.95
N ARG A 82 0.61 -1.49 13.36
CA ARG A 82 -0.82 -1.74 13.66
C ARG A 82 -1.65 -0.47 13.67
N ILE A 83 -2.13 -0.07 12.49
CA ILE A 83 -2.77 1.23 12.25
C ILE A 83 -4.30 1.10 12.31
N TYR A 84 -4.97 2.04 12.97
CA TYR A 84 -6.41 2.22 12.96
C TYR A 84 -6.74 3.66 12.56
N ALA A 85 -7.57 3.84 11.54
CA ALA A 85 -7.98 5.16 11.09
C ALA A 85 -9.02 5.75 12.06
N ILE A 86 -8.82 6.98 12.51
CA ILE A 86 -9.67 7.62 13.51
C ILE A 86 -10.67 8.54 12.80
N LEU A 87 -11.85 8.07 12.42
CA LEU A 87 -12.86 8.93 11.79
C LEU A 87 -13.72 9.64 12.86
N PRO A 88 -14.06 10.93 12.73
CA PRO A 88 -13.81 11.85 11.61
C PRO A 88 -12.50 12.64 11.72
N TYR A 89 -11.69 12.38 12.76
CA TYR A 89 -10.43 13.08 12.97
C TYR A 89 -9.45 12.82 11.82
N THR A 90 -8.63 13.83 11.50
CA THR A 90 -7.56 13.66 10.53
C THR A 90 -6.35 13.09 11.26
N GLY A 91 -6.32 11.76 11.41
CA GLY A 91 -5.21 11.07 12.05
C GLY A 91 -5.33 9.55 12.06
N LEU A 92 -4.27 8.91 12.54
CA LEU A 92 -4.18 7.46 12.73
C LEU A 92 -3.84 7.15 14.19
N TYR A 93 -4.51 6.16 14.76
CA TYR A 93 -4.09 5.53 16.01
C TYR A 93 -3.21 4.35 15.66
N CYS A 94 -2.08 4.16 16.35
CA CYS A 94 -1.25 2.99 16.14
C CYS A 94 -0.76 2.37 17.46
N GLU A 95 -0.69 1.04 17.50
CA GLU A 95 -0.46 0.31 18.75
C GLU A 95 0.68 -0.71 18.66
N GLY A 96 1.28 -0.90 17.50
CA GLY A 96 2.37 -1.86 17.30
C GLY A 96 3.64 -1.51 18.09
N PRO A 97 4.60 -2.45 18.17
CA PRO A 97 5.88 -2.26 18.86
C PRO A 97 6.55 -0.92 18.56
N PHE A 98 6.59 -0.47 17.30
CA PHE A 98 7.25 0.79 16.96
C PHE A 98 6.49 2.04 17.46
N CYS A 99 5.16 1.96 17.58
CA CYS A 99 4.37 3.06 18.14
C CYS A 99 4.49 3.14 19.67
N ARG A 100 4.64 1.98 20.34
CA ARG A 100 4.82 1.94 21.81
C ARG A 100 6.23 2.31 22.28
N MET A 101 7.19 2.38 21.37
CA MET A 101 8.58 2.75 21.69
C MET A 101 8.78 4.26 21.93
N GLY A 102 7.75 5.09 21.73
CA GLY A 102 7.86 6.54 21.87
C GLY A 102 8.73 7.18 20.79
N LEU A 103 8.71 6.62 19.57
CA LEU A 103 9.38 7.22 18.42
C LEU A 103 8.68 8.52 18.03
N SER A 104 9.43 9.49 17.51
CA SER A 104 8.81 10.73 17.02
C SER A 104 7.87 10.47 15.84
N ASN A 105 6.79 11.25 15.72
CA ASN A 105 5.79 11.10 14.65
C ASN A 105 6.44 11.04 13.26
N SER A 106 7.44 11.89 13.00
CA SER A 106 8.21 11.89 11.75
C SER A 106 8.84 10.53 11.43
N ILE A 107 9.42 9.85 12.42
CA ILE A 107 10.03 8.53 12.23
C ILE A 107 8.96 7.49 11.95
N VAL A 108 7.86 7.50 12.71
CA VAL A 108 6.74 6.57 12.52
C VAL A 108 6.14 6.73 11.12
N TRP A 109 5.95 7.97 10.65
CA TRP A 109 5.50 8.23 9.27
C TRP A 109 6.47 7.73 8.21
N GLY A 110 7.78 7.88 8.42
CA GLY A 110 8.78 7.29 7.53
C GLY A 110 8.68 5.76 7.47
N ILE A 111 8.49 5.11 8.62
CA ILE A 111 8.31 3.66 8.73
C ILE A 111 7.01 3.21 8.03
N ILE A 112 5.92 3.97 8.15
CA ILE A 112 4.65 3.68 7.48
C ILE A 112 4.75 3.88 5.97
N ALA A 113 5.37 4.97 5.51
CA ALA A 113 5.45 5.29 4.10
C ALA A 113 6.37 4.34 3.32
N PHE A 114 7.47 3.90 3.93
CA PHE A 114 8.49 3.07 3.28
C PHE A 114 7.94 1.78 2.63
N PRO A 115 7.18 0.92 3.34
CA PRO A 115 6.64 -0.30 2.75
C PRO A 115 5.61 -0.03 1.65
N ILE A 116 4.75 0.99 1.79
CA ILE A 116 3.76 1.36 0.75
C ILE A 116 4.49 1.64 -0.55
N VAL A 117 5.50 2.52 -0.50
CA VAL A 117 6.20 2.95 -1.71
C VAL A 117 7.08 1.84 -2.29
N THR A 118 7.55 0.90 -1.46
CA THR A 118 8.47 -0.18 -1.89
C THR A 118 7.76 -1.21 -2.76
N VAL A 119 6.46 -1.44 -2.55
CA VAL A 119 5.65 -2.36 -3.36
C VAL A 119 5.46 -1.84 -4.80
N GLN A 120 5.42 -0.53 -4.99
CA GLN A 120 4.99 0.06 -6.26
C GLN A 120 6.00 -0.11 -7.42
N PRO A 121 7.31 0.13 -7.27
CA PRO A 121 8.29 -0.07 -8.34
C PRO A 121 8.36 -1.50 -8.92
N PRO A 122 8.48 -2.58 -8.10
CA PRO A 122 8.54 -3.94 -8.66
C PRO A 122 7.24 -4.32 -9.37
N PHE A 123 6.08 -3.90 -8.85
CA PHE A 123 4.79 -4.11 -9.50
C PHE A 123 4.70 -3.40 -10.85
N ALA A 124 5.00 -2.10 -10.88
CA ALA A 124 4.97 -1.31 -12.10
C ALA A 124 5.91 -1.85 -13.18
N TYR A 125 7.15 -2.19 -12.79
CA TYR A 125 8.11 -2.75 -13.72
C TYR A 125 7.72 -4.16 -14.20
N LEU A 126 7.07 -4.95 -13.36
CA LEU A 126 6.53 -6.24 -13.75
C LEU A 126 5.43 -6.07 -14.82
N ILE A 127 4.46 -5.16 -14.61
CA ILE A 127 3.40 -4.86 -15.58
C ILE A 127 3.99 -4.40 -16.92
N VAL A 128 4.95 -3.47 -16.89
CA VAL A 128 5.63 -3.03 -18.13
C VAL A 128 6.39 -4.17 -18.79
N SER A 129 7.11 -4.99 -18.02
CA SER A 129 7.88 -6.12 -18.57
C SER A 129 6.97 -7.16 -19.22
N MET A 130 5.83 -7.45 -18.58
CA MET A 130 4.80 -8.34 -19.10
C MET A 130 4.14 -7.78 -20.36
N HIS A 131 3.77 -6.50 -20.36
CA HIS A 131 3.29 -5.80 -21.55
C HIS A 131 4.27 -5.96 -22.72
N GLN A 132 5.56 -5.73 -22.50
CA GLN A 132 6.60 -5.82 -23.54
C GLN A 132 6.81 -7.23 -24.11
N MET A 133 6.32 -8.29 -23.43
CA MET A 133 6.32 -9.65 -23.98
C MET A 133 5.21 -9.87 -25.02
N PHE A 134 4.08 -9.18 -24.89
CA PHE A 134 2.93 -9.34 -25.80
C PHE A 134 2.97 -8.40 -27.00
N VAL A 135 3.77 -7.33 -26.92
CA VAL A 135 3.93 -6.38 -28.01
C VAL A 135 4.90 -6.92 -29.07
N THR A 136 4.44 -6.93 -30.32
CA THR A 136 5.22 -7.30 -31.51
C THR A 136 6.35 -6.32 -31.78
N ASP A 137 7.44 -6.77 -32.41
CA ASP A 137 8.66 -5.96 -32.56
C ASP A 137 8.50 -4.74 -33.48
N GLY A 138 7.50 -4.73 -34.37
CA GLY A 138 7.17 -3.58 -35.21
C GLY A 138 6.17 -2.59 -34.60
N SER A 139 5.67 -2.85 -33.37
CA SER A 139 4.70 -1.97 -32.74
C SER A 139 5.36 -0.72 -32.17
N PRO A 140 4.78 0.48 -32.32
CA PRO A 140 5.29 1.71 -31.72
C PRO A 140 5.28 1.67 -30.18
N TRP A 141 4.54 0.73 -29.58
CA TRP A 141 4.47 0.51 -28.13
C TRP A 141 5.61 -0.37 -27.58
N LYS A 142 6.52 -0.83 -28.44
CA LYS A 142 7.71 -1.57 -28.02
C LYS A 142 8.72 -0.61 -27.41
N LEU A 143 8.98 -0.77 -26.12
CA LEU A 143 9.90 0.07 -25.38
C LEU A 143 11.31 -0.52 -25.40
N SER A 144 12.29 0.33 -25.65
CA SER A 144 13.70 -0.04 -25.48
C SER A 144 14.01 -0.35 -24.01
N GLN A 145 15.07 -1.12 -23.77
CA GLN A 145 15.52 -1.42 -22.41
C GLN A 145 15.91 -0.15 -21.64
N ARG A 146 16.47 0.86 -22.33
CA ARG A 146 16.84 2.15 -21.73
C ARG A 146 15.61 2.89 -21.21
N VAL A 147 14.54 2.95 -22.00
CA VAL A 147 13.28 3.61 -21.60
C VAL A 147 12.66 2.89 -20.39
N LYS A 148 12.65 1.56 -20.40
CA LYS A 148 12.19 0.77 -19.25
C LYS A 148 12.96 1.08 -17.96
N ILE A 149 14.29 1.16 -18.03
CA ILE A 149 15.14 1.50 -16.87
C ILE A 149 14.89 2.93 -16.41
N LEU A 150 14.78 3.88 -17.35
CA LEU A 150 14.49 5.28 -17.05
C LEU A 150 13.15 5.42 -16.31
N MET A 151 12.10 4.75 -16.79
CA MET A 151 10.78 4.75 -16.15
C MET A 151 10.85 4.27 -14.69
N VAL A 152 11.52 3.14 -14.43
CA VAL A 152 11.70 2.62 -13.06
C VAL A 152 12.50 3.59 -12.19
N THR A 153 13.53 4.21 -12.76
CA THR A 153 14.39 5.14 -12.01
C THR A 153 13.61 6.40 -11.61
N VAL A 154 12.84 6.97 -12.54
CA VAL A 154 11.98 8.13 -12.26
C VAL A 154 10.92 7.78 -11.22
N GLN A 155 10.24 6.65 -11.41
CA GLN A 155 9.23 6.18 -10.46
C GLN A 155 9.82 5.91 -9.07
N GLY A 156 10.95 5.19 -9.00
CA GLY A 156 11.64 4.90 -7.74
C GLY A 156 12.11 6.16 -7.02
N THR A 157 12.61 7.15 -7.75
CA THR A 157 12.99 8.45 -7.19
C THR A 157 11.77 9.18 -6.61
N MET A 158 10.67 9.24 -7.35
CA MET A 158 9.44 9.87 -6.87
C MET A 158 8.84 9.15 -5.66
N MET A 159 8.96 7.82 -5.61
CA MET A 159 8.56 7.00 -4.47
C MET A 159 9.45 7.24 -3.24
N ALA A 160 10.77 7.36 -3.41
CA ALA A 160 11.68 7.71 -2.32
C ALA A 160 11.38 9.11 -1.77
N LEU A 161 11.09 10.07 -2.65
CA LEU A 161 10.70 11.42 -2.25
C LEU A 161 9.38 11.42 -1.45
N ASN A 162 8.43 10.53 -1.78
CA ASN A 162 7.22 10.38 -0.98
C ASN A 162 7.57 10.04 0.47
N VAL A 163 8.40 9.00 0.70
CA VAL A 163 8.82 8.62 2.06
C VAL A 163 9.44 9.79 2.80
N PHE A 164 10.34 10.52 2.13
CA PHE A 164 10.96 11.71 2.69
C PHE A 164 9.91 12.76 3.05
N THR A 165 8.96 13.07 2.16
CA THR A 165 7.91 14.07 2.45
C THR A 165 7.01 13.63 3.60
N PHE A 166 6.62 12.36 3.68
CA PHE A 166 5.81 11.85 4.80
C PHE A 166 6.58 11.94 6.13
N ALA A 167 7.87 11.59 6.14
CA ALA A 167 8.69 11.69 7.35
C ALA A 167 8.92 13.15 7.77
N PHE A 168 9.22 14.04 6.82
CA PHE A 168 9.55 15.43 7.09
C PHE A 168 8.32 16.27 7.50
N PHE A 169 7.22 16.12 6.76
CA PHE A 169 5.97 16.86 7.01
C PHE A 169 5.03 16.17 8.00
N GLY A 170 5.26 14.89 8.32
CA GLY A 170 4.56 14.12 9.35
C GLY A 170 4.94 14.49 10.78
N ARG A 171 5.14 15.78 11.04
CA ARG A 171 5.37 16.29 12.40
C ARG A 171 4.05 16.51 13.14
N GLU A 172 4.12 16.62 14.45
CA GLU A 172 2.97 16.94 15.29
C GLU A 172 2.37 18.31 14.93
N PRO A 173 1.03 18.47 14.97
CA PRO A 173 0.37 19.74 14.75
C PRO A 173 0.60 20.69 15.94
N ASP A 174 0.53 22.00 15.69
CA ASP A 174 0.79 23.01 16.74
C ASP A 174 -0.27 22.97 17.85
N ASN A 175 -1.47 22.47 17.55
CA ASN A 175 -2.58 22.38 18.49
C ASN A 175 -2.81 20.95 19.00
N MET A 176 -1.74 20.17 19.14
CA MET A 176 -1.80 18.82 19.67
C MET A 176 -2.43 18.77 21.07
N ASP A 177 -2.05 19.70 21.96
CA ASP A 177 -2.57 19.75 23.33
C ASP A 177 -4.10 19.95 23.36
N GLU A 178 -4.61 20.88 22.56
CA GLU A 178 -6.05 21.14 22.40
C GLU A 178 -6.78 19.89 21.87
N LEU A 179 -6.22 19.21 20.86
CA LEU A 179 -6.81 17.99 20.31
C LEU A 179 -6.85 16.85 21.33
N MET A 180 -5.85 16.77 22.21
CA MET A 180 -5.79 15.74 23.24
C MET A 180 -6.79 15.94 24.37
N GLU A 181 -7.38 17.14 24.49
CA GLU A 181 -8.49 17.39 25.41
C GLU A 181 -9.82 16.76 24.93
N GLU A 182 -9.92 16.40 23.65
CA GLU A 182 -11.11 15.72 23.12
C GLU A 182 -11.23 14.30 23.71
N PRO A 183 -12.38 13.94 24.30
CA PRO A 183 -12.53 12.70 25.07
C PRO A 183 -12.36 11.45 24.21
N GLU A 184 -12.63 11.52 22.91
CA GLU A 184 -12.41 10.41 21.98
C GLU A 184 -10.91 10.13 21.77
N LEU A 185 -10.09 11.17 21.65
CA LEU A 185 -8.65 11.06 21.45
C LEU A 185 -7.95 10.69 22.76
N ALA A 186 -8.34 11.32 23.87
CA ALA A 186 -7.86 10.95 25.20
C ALA A 186 -8.09 9.46 25.50
N MET A 187 -9.28 8.94 25.18
CA MET A 187 -9.60 7.51 25.36
C MET A 187 -8.71 6.57 24.54
N LEU A 188 -8.34 6.95 23.31
CA LEU A 188 -7.40 6.17 22.51
C LEU A 188 -5.97 6.27 23.04
N ALA A 189 -5.56 7.44 23.54
CA ALA A 189 -4.25 7.66 24.15
C ALA A 189 -4.06 6.83 25.43
N GLU A 190 -5.11 6.70 26.26
CA GLU A 190 -5.11 5.88 27.48
C GLU A 190 -4.80 4.40 27.23
N ARG A 191 -5.01 3.90 25.99
CA ARG A 191 -4.69 2.52 25.61
C ARG A 191 -3.19 2.24 25.46
N GLY A 192 -2.35 3.28 25.53
CA GLY A 192 -0.88 3.16 25.45
C GLY A 192 -0.33 3.02 24.03
N GLY A 193 -1.13 3.34 23.00
CA GLY A 193 -0.67 3.53 21.64
C GLY A 193 -0.20 4.96 21.37
N GLN A 194 0.10 5.27 20.12
CA GLN A 194 0.50 6.59 19.65
C GLN A 194 -0.57 7.15 18.70
N LEU A 195 -0.90 8.43 18.88
CA LEU A 195 -1.81 9.17 18.01
C LEU A 195 -1.00 9.99 16.99
N LEU A 196 -1.16 9.65 15.72
CA LEU A 196 -0.54 10.34 14.59
C LEU A 196 -1.58 11.30 13.99
N LEU A 197 -1.77 12.44 14.65
CA LEU A 197 -2.72 13.48 14.22
C LEU A 197 -2.08 14.41 13.18
N PHE A 198 -2.87 14.88 12.23
CA PHE A 198 -2.44 15.84 11.20
C PHE A 198 -2.83 17.29 11.54
N GLY A 199 -3.70 17.49 12.52
CA GLY A 199 -4.32 18.76 12.85
C GLY A 199 -5.84 18.61 12.96
N ASN A 200 -6.53 19.74 12.94
CA ASN A 200 -7.99 19.77 13.05
C ASN A 200 -8.68 19.07 11.86
N PRO A 201 -9.86 18.47 12.05
CA PRO A 201 -10.63 17.88 10.96
C PRO A 201 -10.78 18.85 9.78
N GLY A 202 -10.32 18.42 8.60
CA GLY A 202 -10.31 19.24 7.38
C GLY A 202 -9.14 20.21 7.23
N ASN A 203 -8.26 20.33 8.23
CA ASN A 203 -7.06 21.15 8.18
C ASN A 203 -5.81 20.36 8.65
N PRO A 204 -5.16 19.62 7.75
CA PRO A 204 -3.99 18.78 8.07
C PRO A 204 -2.69 19.58 8.29
N GLN A 205 -2.75 20.91 8.49
CA GLN A 205 -1.64 21.81 8.78
C GLN A 205 -0.35 21.48 7.99
N PHE A 206 0.67 20.98 8.68
CA PHE A 206 1.99 20.69 8.13
C PHE A 206 2.02 19.49 7.20
N PHE A 207 1.04 18.61 7.26
CA PHE A 207 0.97 17.39 6.46
C PHE A 207 0.40 17.62 5.05
N LEU A 208 -0.23 18.78 4.82
CA LEU A 208 -0.81 19.14 3.51
C LEU A 208 0.19 19.00 2.34
N PRO A 209 1.45 19.48 2.42
CA PRO A 209 2.41 19.33 1.33
C PRO A 209 2.73 17.87 1.00
N ALA A 210 2.83 16.99 2.00
CA ALA A 210 3.04 15.56 1.77
C ALA A 210 1.85 14.93 1.04
N LEU A 211 0.62 15.27 1.43
CA LEU A 211 -0.59 14.81 0.74
C LEU A 211 -0.63 15.29 -0.72
N LEU A 212 -0.34 16.57 -0.97
CA LEU A 212 -0.30 17.12 -2.33
C LEU A 212 0.76 16.42 -3.20
N PHE A 213 1.96 16.20 -2.66
CA PHE A 213 3.01 15.47 -3.38
C PHE A 213 2.61 14.01 -3.65
N PHE A 214 1.99 13.35 -2.68
CA PHE A 214 1.46 12.00 -2.85
C PHE A 214 0.42 11.94 -3.97
N TYR A 215 -0.58 12.82 -3.97
CA TYR A 215 -1.59 12.89 -5.03
C TYR A 215 -0.99 13.21 -6.40
N PHE A 216 -0.01 14.11 -6.47
CA PHE A 216 0.72 14.38 -7.69
C PHE A 216 1.42 13.10 -8.21
N SER A 217 2.13 12.38 -7.32
CA SER A 217 2.82 11.16 -7.68
C SER A 217 1.86 10.04 -8.13
N LEU A 218 0.67 9.97 -7.54
CA LEU A 218 -0.40 9.06 -7.94
C LEU A 218 -0.94 9.44 -9.32
N ALA A 219 -1.24 10.72 -9.54
CA ALA A 219 -1.74 11.24 -10.81
C ALA A 219 -0.74 11.04 -11.97
N VAL A 220 0.57 11.03 -11.69
CA VAL A 220 1.60 10.74 -12.70
C VAL A 220 1.72 9.23 -12.96
N ASN A 221 1.82 8.40 -11.92
CA ASN A 221 2.07 6.96 -12.11
C ASN A 221 0.84 6.16 -12.54
N PHE A 222 -0.31 6.43 -11.92
CA PHE A 222 -1.50 5.59 -12.07
C PHE A 222 -2.01 5.55 -13.51
N PRO A 223 -2.14 6.67 -14.25
CA PRO A 223 -2.56 6.63 -15.65
C PRO A 223 -1.61 5.84 -16.54
N ILE A 224 -0.30 5.91 -16.29
CA ILE A 224 0.70 5.15 -17.04
C ILE A 224 0.48 3.65 -16.83
N LEU A 225 0.25 3.22 -15.58
CA LEU A 225 -0.05 1.82 -15.27
C LEU A 225 -1.36 1.35 -15.90
N CYS A 226 -2.43 2.14 -15.80
CA CYS A 226 -3.71 1.86 -16.45
C CYS A 226 -3.56 1.72 -17.97
N MET A 227 -2.74 2.56 -18.60
CA MET A 227 -2.47 2.49 -20.04
C MET A 227 -1.76 1.18 -20.42
N PHE A 228 -0.68 0.80 -19.73
CA PHE A 228 0.00 -0.48 -20.01
C PHE A 228 -0.89 -1.69 -19.74
N PHE A 229 -1.69 -1.64 -18.69
CA PHE A 229 -2.63 -2.71 -18.36
C PHE A 229 -3.69 -2.86 -19.45
N THR A 230 -4.40 -1.78 -19.79
CA THR A 230 -5.45 -1.80 -20.82
C THR A 230 -4.91 -2.21 -22.18
N HIS A 231 -3.73 -1.71 -22.58
CA HIS A 231 -3.09 -2.09 -23.82
C HIS A 231 -2.64 -3.57 -23.81
N SER A 232 -2.15 -4.09 -22.68
CA SER A 232 -1.83 -5.51 -22.53
C SER A 232 -3.07 -6.39 -22.71
N MET A 233 -4.19 -6.02 -22.07
CA MET A 233 -5.46 -6.73 -22.21
C MET A 233 -5.95 -6.73 -23.66
N HIS A 234 -5.85 -5.58 -24.34
CA HIS A 234 -6.23 -5.47 -25.74
C HIS A 234 -5.32 -6.33 -26.65
N SER A 235 -4.01 -6.31 -26.39
CA SER A 235 -3.02 -7.11 -27.13
C SER A 235 -3.24 -8.61 -26.93
N LEU A 236 -3.46 -9.05 -25.70
CA LEU A 236 -3.80 -10.44 -25.37
C LEU A 236 -5.08 -10.90 -26.07
N LYS A 237 -6.11 -10.06 -26.11
CA LYS A 237 -7.36 -10.35 -26.83
C LYS A 237 -7.13 -10.52 -28.35
N LYS A 238 -6.24 -9.74 -28.95
CA LYS A 238 -5.84 -9.92 -30.35
C LYS A 238 -5.09 -11.23 -30.57
N VAL A 239 -4.08 -11.52 -29.75
CA VAL A 239 -3.30 -12.77 -29.81
C VAL A 239 -4.22 -13.99 -29.67
N PHE A 240 -5.16 -13.95 -28.73
CA PHE A 240 -6.15 -14.99 -28.52
C PHE A 240 -6.98 -15.26 -29.79
N LYS A 241 -7.46 -14.20 -30.47
CA LYS A 241 -8.23 -14.33 -31.71
C LYS A 241 -7.40 -14.86 -32.88
N SER A 242 -6.11 -14.55 -32.93
CA SER A 242 -5.21 -14.96 -34.02
C SER A 242 -4.56 -16.33 -33.80
N ALA A 243 -4.60 -16.88 -32.58
CA ALA A 243 -4.01 -18.18 -32.27
C ALA A 243 -4.75 -19.31 -32.97
N LYS A 244 -4.05 -20.07 -33.84
CA LYS A 244 -4.61 -21.22 -34.57
C LYS A 244 -4.62 -22.52 -33.76
N SER A 245 -3.79 -22.64 -32.72
CA SER A 245 -3.67 -23.84 -31.88
C SER A 245 -4.56 -23.74 -30.64
N THR A 246 -5.37 -24.78 -30.41
CA THR A 246 -6.22 -24.92 -29.21
C THR A 246 -5.40 -24.88 -27.92
N GLN A 247 -4.18 -25.44 -27.93
CA GLN A 247 -3.30 -25.42 -26.75
C GLN A 247 -2.83 -23.99 -26.43
N THR A 248 -2.47 -23.21 -27.47
CA THR A 248 -2.08 -21.80 -27.30
C THR A 248 -3.25 -20.95 -26.81
N GLN A 249 -4.46 -21.19 -27.31
CA GLN A 249 -5.68 -20.52 -26.84
C GLN A 249 -5.95 -20.82 -25.36
N LEU A 250 -5.83 -22.09 -24.94
CA LEU A 250 -6.03 -22.51 -23.54
C LEU A 250 -5.00 -21.84 -22.61
N LEU A 251 -3.72 -21.83 -22.99
CA LEU A 251 -2.67 -21.17 -22.22
C LEU A 251 -2.89 -19.64 -22.15
N THR A 252 -3.27 -19.03 -23.27
CA THR A 252 -3.56 -17.58 -23.32
C THR A 252 -4.77 -17.22 -22.45
N LYS A 253 -5.81 -18.06 -22.44
CA LYS A 253 -6.98 -17.89 -21.55
C LYS A 253 -6.58 -17.97 -20.09
N LYS A 254 -5.80 -18.98 -19.69
CA LYS A 254 -5.30 -19.09 -18.31
C LYS A 254 -4.44 -17.89 -17.92
N MET A 255 -3.58 -17.41 -18.83
CA MET A 255 -2.82 -16.18 -18.58
C MET A 255 -3.75 -14.98 -18.40
N PHE A 256 -4.74 -14.80 -19.26
CA PHE A 256 -5.71 -13.71 -19.16
C PHE A 256 -6.46 -13.73 -17.81
N GLU A 257 -6.92 -14.89 -17.37
CA GLU A 257 -7.56 -15.06 -16.06
C GLU A 257 -6.61 -14.67 -14.92
N VAL A 258 -5.37 -15.16 -14.93
CA VAL A 258 -4.37 -14.81 -13.91
C VAL A 258 -4.09 -13.31 -13.89
N PHE A 259 -3.93 -12.67 -15.05
CA PHE A 259 -3.73 -11.23 -15.13
C PHE A 259 -4.92 -10.43 -14.63
N PHE A 260 -6.15 -10.88 -14.92
CA PHE A 260 -7.37 -10.22 -14.49
C PHE A 260 -7.51 -10.27 -12.96
N TRP A 261 -7.16 -11.39 -12.33
CA TRP A 261 -7.20 -11.53 -10.87
C TRP A 261 -6.05 -10.83 -10.13
N GLN A 262 -5.00 -10.41 -10.85
CA GLN A 262 -3.87 -9.68 -10.27
C GLN A 262 -4.10 -8.17 -10.15
N VAL A 263 -5.16 -7.63 -10.76
CA VAL A 263 -5.53 -6.21 -10.76
C VAL A 263 -6.86 -6.03 -10.07
#